data_AF-A0A3M8BDZ4-F1
#
_entry.id   AF-A0A3M8BDZ4-F1
#
_cell.length_a   1.000
_cell.length_b   1.000
_cell.length_c   1.000
_cell.angle_alpha   90.00
_cell.angle_beta   90.00
_cell.angle_gamma   90.00
#
_symmetry.space_group_name_H-M   'P 1'
#
loop_
_entity.id
_entity.type
_entity.pdbx_description
1 polymer ?
#
loop_
_entity_poly.entity_id
_entity_poly.type
_entity_poly.pdbx_seq_one_letter_code
_entity_poly.pdbx_strand_id
1 'polypeptide(L)'
;MKYMAIWFILSIIFLLLWTTKGITVWVKAAVTVYYIVLSYVFIARKEAIYAEYHTLPVPEQFWDNNSAWVESTQGFFFIPFLLLLLFNYYGWFQAAQGTAKKWGIALTLVPAAGVYACLFFTFSMYGYRP
;
A
#
# COMPACT_ATOMS: atom_id res chain seq x y z
N MET A 1 -13.66 -12.11 4.48
CA MET A 1 -13.49 -11.22 3.30
C MET A 1 -13.23 -9.74 3.66
N LYS A 2 -13.55 -9.27 4.87
CA LYS A 2 -13.43 -7.86 5.33
C LYS A 2 -12.09 -7.16 5.01
N TYR A 3 -10.96 -7.87 5.02
CA TYR A 3 -9.62 -7.28 4.79
C TYR A 3 -8.92 -7.76 3.51
N MET A 4 -9.67 -8.31 2.54
CA MET A 4 -9.09 -8.91 1.34
C MET A 4 -8.23 -7.92 0.53
N ALA A 5 -8.64 -6.66 0.42
CA ALA A 5 -7.89 -5.66 -0.33
C ALA A 5 -6.51 -5.38 0.29
N ILE A 6 -6.38 -5.37 1.62
CA ILE A 6 -5.08 -5.22 2.30
C ILE A 6 -4.15 -6.37 1.91
N TRP A 7 -4.63 -7.61 2.02
CA TRP A 7 -3.82 -8.79 1.69
C TRP A 7 -3.42 -8.83 0.22
N PHE A 8 -4.30 -8.38 -0.67
CA PHE A 8 -3.99 -8.23 -2.09
C PHE A 8 -2.90 -7.18 -2.34
N ILE A 9 -3.03 -5.99 -1.75
CA ILE A 9 -2.02 -4.91 -1.82
C ILE A 9 -0.67 -5.40 -1.27
N LEU A 10 -0.66 -6.04 -0.10
CA LEU A 10 0.56 -6.59 0.51
C LEU A 10 1.23 -7.63 -0.39
N SER A 11 0.45 -8.48 -1.05
CA SER A 11 1.00 -9.50 -1.96
C SER A 11 1.75 -8.85 -3.12
N ILE A 12 1.22 -7.75 -3.68
CA ILE A 12 1.89 -6.98 -4.73
C ILE A 12 3.17 -6.34 -4.18
N ILE A 13 3.11 -5.70 -3.01
CA ILE A 13 4.27 -5.06 -2.38
C ILE A 13 5.37 -6.09 -2.12
N PHE A 14 5.03 -7.26 -1.57
CA PHE A 14 6.00 -8.32 -1.30
C PHE A 14 6.56 -8.92 -2.58
N LEU A 15 5.73 -9.16 -3.60
CA LEU A 15 6.22 -9.63 -4.90
C LEU A 15 7.26 -8.67 -5.48
N LEU A 16 6.97 -7.36 -5.46
CA LEU A 16 7.91 -6.34 -5.92
C LEU A 16 9.18 -6.31 -5.06
N LEU A 17 9.05 -6.27 -3.74
CA LEU A 17 10.18 -6.23 -2.81
C LEU A 17 11.12 -7.43 -2.98
N TRP A 18 10.57 -8.64 -3.06
CA TRP A 18 11.36 -9.86 -3.14
C TRP A 18 12.01 -10.03 -4.51
N THR A 19 11.37 -9.57 -5.59
CA THR A 19 11.96 -9.55 -6.94
C THR A 19 12.95 -8.39 -7.18
N THR A 20 12.92 -7.36 -6.33
CA THR A 20 13.83 -6.21 -6.42
C THR A 20 15.29 -6.65 -6.24
N LYS A 21 16.16 -6.28 -7.19
CA LYS A 21 17.61 -6.49 -7.09
C LYS A 21 18.28 -5.31 -6.37
N GLY A 22 19.40 -5.56 -5.69
CA GLY A 22 20.19 -4.51 -5.02
C GLY A 22 19.79 -4.22 -3.57
N ILE A 23 18.70 -4.80 -3.07
CA ILE A 23 18.32 -4.73 -1.65
C ILE A 23 18.79 -6.01 -0.95
N THR A 24 19.49 -5.88 0.17
CA THR A 24 19.95 -7.03 0.97
C THR A 24 18.77 -7.79 1.57
N VAL A 25 18.93 -9.09 1.79
CA VAL A 25 17.86 -9.95 2.34
C VAL A 25 17.38 -9.44 3.71
N TRP A 26 18.28 -8.93 4.54
CA TRP A 26 17.93 -8.34 5.84
C TRP A 26 17.01 -7.14 5.72
N VAL A 27 17.27 -6.23 4.76
CA VAL A 27 16.38 -5.08 4.51
C VAL A 27 15.03 -5.54 3.99
N LYS A 28 14.99 -6.53 3.08
CA LYS A 28 13.72 -7.13 2.62
C LYS A 28 12.91 -7.75 3.77
N ALA A 29 13.58 -8.46 4.68
CA ALA A 29 12.95 -9.03 5.85
C ALA A 29 12.40 -7.94 6.79
N ALA A 30 13.19 -6.88 7.05
CA ALA A 30 12.75 -5.77 7.87
C ALA A 30 11.52 -5.04 7.28
N VAL A 31 11.51 -4.77 5.98
CA VAL A 31 10.34 -4.17 5.29
C VAL A 31 9.15 -5.12 5.33
N THR A 32 9.35 -6.42 5.17
CA THR A 32 8.28 -7.42 5.29
C THR A 32 7.64 -7.40 6.68
N VAL A 33 8.46 -7.43 7.74
CA VAL A 33 8.00 -7.34 9.14
C VAL A 33 7.28 -6.01 9.39
N TYR A 34 7.81 -4.90 8.88
CA TYR A 34 7.17 -3.59 8.96
C TYR A 34 5.73 -3.62 8.44
N TYR A 35 5.51 -4.16 7.24
CA TYR A 35 4.17 -4.24 6.66
C TYR A 35 3.25 -5.21 7.40
N ILE A 36 3.77 -6.34 7.91
CA ILE A 36 2.99 -7.28 8.73
C ILE A 36 2.51 -6.59 10.01
N VAL A 37 3.40 -5.91 10.73
CA VAL A 37 3.06 -5.19 11.97
C VAL A 37 2.08 -4.05 11.68
N LEU A 38 2.33 -3.27 10.63
CA LEU A 38 1.45 -2.17 10.23
C LEU A 38 0.04 -2.67 9.90
N SER A 39 -0.08 -3.78 9.17
CA SER A 39 -1.38 -4.40 8.87
C SER A 39 -2.07 -4.95 10.11
N TYR A 40 -1.32 -5.56 11.03
CA TYR A 40 -1.88 -5.99 12.32
C TYR A 40 -2.46 -4.79 13.10
N VAL A 41 -1.70 -3.71 13.25
CA VAL A 41 -2.14 -2.48 13.94
C VAL A 41 -3.36 -1.87 13.27
N PHE A 42 -3.35 -1.77 11.94
CA PHE A 42 -4.47 -1.25 11.16
C PHE A 42 -5.76 -2.05 11.41
N ILE A 43 -5.68 -3.39 11.31
CA ILE A 43 -6.81 -4.29 11.49
C ILE A 43 -7.31 -4.23 12.94
N ALA A 44 -6.41 -4.34 13.91
CA ALA A 44 -6.76 -4.31 15.33
C ALA A 44 -7.50 -3.04 15.72
N ARG A 45 -7.03 -1.86 15.27
CA ARG A 45 -7.72 -0.60 15.56
C ARG A 45 -9.08 -0.50 14.86
N LYS A 46 -9.20 -0.97 13.61
CA LYS A 46 -10.51 -1.02 12.94
C LYS A 46 -11.50 -1.94 13.64
N GLU A 47 -11.06 -3.10 14.12
CA GLU A 47 -11.94 -4.00 14.90
C GLU A 47 -12.32 -3.39 16.25
N ALA A 48 -11.42 -2.65 16.90
CA ALA A 48 -11.75 -1.92 18.12
C ALA A 48 -12.80 -0.82 17.88
N ILE A 49 -12.64 0.01 16.83
CA ILE A 49 -13.63 1.02 16.44
C ILE A 49 -14.98 0.35 16.12
N TYR A 50 -14.95 -0.78 15.40
CA TYR A 50 -16.17 -1.53 15.11
C TYR A 50 -16.83 -2.00 16.40
N ALA A 51 -16.11 -2.66 17.31
CA ALA A 51 -16.66 -3.17 18.57
C ALA A 51 -17.25 -2.06 19.47
N GLU A 52 -16.65 -0.87 19.49
CA GLU A 52 -17.09 0.28 20.28
C GLU A 52 -18.42 0.87 19.78
N TYR A 53 -18.61 0.92 18.45
CA TYR A 53 -19.75 1.59 17.83
C TYR A 53 -20.69 0.63 17.07
N HIS A 54 -20.63 -0.68 17.35
CA HIS A 54 -21.47 -1.69 16.67
C HIS A 54 -22.92 -1.69 17.18
N THR A 55 -23.58 -0.54 17.10
CA THR A 55 -24.99 -0.37 17.41
C THR A 55 -25.75 0.06 16.15
N LEU A 56 -27.05 -0.24 16.11
CA LEU A 56 -27.95 0.21 15.05
C LEU A 56 -28.90 1.25 15.63
N PRO A 57 -29.05 2.44 15.02
CA PRO A 57 -28.33 2.92 13.82
C PRO A 57 -26.84 3.17 14.09
N VAL A 58 -26.01 3.04 13.06
CA VAL A 58 -24.55 3.28 13.18
C VAL A 58 -24.33 4.76 13.52
N PRO A 59 -23.68 5.07 14.65
CA PRO A 59 -23.49 6.43 15.10
C PRO A 59 -22.48 7.18 14.22
N GLU A 60 -22.61 8.51 14.12
CA GLU A 60 -21.71 9.33 13.29
C GLU A 60 -20.25 9.20 13.72
N GLN A 61 -20.00 9.04 15.03
CA GLN A 61 -18.66 8.86 15.59
C GLN A 61 -17.93 7.65 15.01
N PHE A 62 -18.64 6.61 14.57
CA PHE A 62 -18.03 5.46 13.89
C PHE A 62 -17.34 5.92 12.59
N TRP A 63 -18.05 6.69 11.77
CA TRP A 63 -17.56 7.12 10.46
C TRP A 63 -16.41 8.10 10.57
N ASP A 64 -16.47 9.03 11.52
CA ASP A 64 -15.40 10.00 11.77
C ASP A 64 -14.12 9.30 12.22
N ASN A 65 -14.22 8.43 13.23
CA ASN A 65 -13.08 7.68 13.75
C ASN A 65 -12.50 6.72 12.72
N ASN A 66 -13.36 6.04 11.95
CA ASN A 66 -12.93 5.10 10.92
C ASN A 66 -12.23 5.80 9.75
N SER A 67 -12.81 6.89 9.24
CA SER A 67 -12.23 7.70 8.16
C SER A 67 -10.87 8.26 8.57
N ALA A 68 -10.80 8.90 9.75
CA ALA A 68 -9.57 9.49 10.27
C ALA A 68 -8.47 8.44 10.47
N TRP A 69 -8.83 7.25 10.96
CA TRP A 69 -7.86 6.16 11.10
C TRP A 69 -7.30 5.69 9.76
N VAL A 70 -8.17 5.51 8.75
CA VAL A 70 -7.73 5.09 7.42
C VAL A 70 -6.85 6.14 6.76
N GLU A 71 -7.24 7.41 6.82
CA GLU A 71 -6.45 8.52 6.28
C GLU A 71 -5.08 8.63 6.95
N SER A 72 -5.02 8.56 8.28
CA SER A 72 -3.76 8.65 9.03
C SER A 72 -2.80 7.49 8.73
N THR A 73 -3.32 6.30 8.41
CA THR A 73 -2.51 5.10 8.16
C THR A 73 -2.10 4.94 6.70
N GLN A 74 -2.81 5.59 5.77
CA GLN A 74 -2.62 5.44 4.34
C GLN A 74 -1.19 5.81 3.90
N GLY A 75 -0.65 6.91 4.41
CA GLY A 75 0.73 7.32 4.11
C GLY A 75 1.78 6.26 4.50
N PHE A 76 1.57 5.57 5.62
CA PHE A 76 2.49 4.52 6.09
C PHE A 76 2.50 3.30 5.16
N PHE A 77 1.38 2.97 4.50
CA PHE A 77 1.38 1.90 3.50
C PHE A 77 2.00 2.34 2.17
N PHE A 78 1.58 3.51 1.69
CA PHE A 78 1.77 3.88 0.30
C PHE A 78 3.04 4.68 0.03
N ILE A 79 3.58 5.42 1.00
CA ILE A 79 4.87 6.11 0.82
C ILE A 79 6.02 5.10 0.67
N PRO A 80 6.20 4.09 1.54
CA PRO A 80 7.27 3.12 1.35
C PRO A 80 7.07 2.27 0.08
N PHE A 81 5.82 2.00 -0.29
CA PHE A 81 5.49 1.32 -1.54
C PHE A 81 5.89 2.17 -2.77
N LEU A 82 5.61 3.47 -2.75
CA LEU A 82 6.03 4.40 -3.79
C LEU A 82 7.56 4.46 -3.90
N LEU A 83 8.27 4.55 -2.77
CA LEU A 83 9.74 4.54 -2.74
C LEU A 83 10.30 3.24 -3.34
N LEU A 84 9.69 2.09 -3.03
CA LEU A 84 10.08 0.80 -3.61
C LEU A 84 9.88 0.78 -5.13
N LEU A 85 8.76 1.32 -5.63
CA LEU A 85 8.51 1.43 -7.07
C LEU A 85 9.55 2.33 -7.75
N LEU A 86 9.80 3.52 -7.19
CA LEU A 86 10.79 4.46 -7.71
C LEU A 86 12.20 3.85 -7.72
N PHE A 87 12.57 3.12 -6.67
CA PHE A 87 13.85 2.42 -6.59
C PHE A 87 14.00 1.38 -7.72
N ASN A 88 12.96 0.59 -7.99
CA ASN A 88 12.95 -0.37 -9.09
C ASN A 88 13.07 0.33 -10.45
N TYR A 89 12.27 1.38 -10.68
CA TYR A 89 12.30 2.15 -11.91
C TYR A 89 13.67 2.80 -12.16
N TYR A 90 14.27 3.37 -11.12
CA TYR A 90 15.62 3.91 -11.19
C TYR A 90 16.64 2.82 -11.58
N GLY A 91 16.56 1.64 -10.94
CA GLY A 91 17.43 0.51 -11.28
C GLY A 91 17.27 0.04 -12.73
N TRP A 92 16.03 -0.10 -13.22
CA TRP A 92 15.77 -0.47 -14.61
C TRP A 92 16.26 0.58 -15.59
N PHE A 93 16.06 1.86 -15.28
CA PHE A 93 16.51 2.96 -16.14
C PHE A 93 18.04 3.02 -16.24
N GLN A 94 18.74 2.78 -15.14
CA GLN A 94 20.21 2.72 -15.14
C GLN A 94 20.75 1.49 -15.90
N ALA A 95 20.08 0.34 -15.80
CA ALA A 95 20.46 -0.88 -16.50
C ALA A 95 20.18 -0.86 -18.01
N ALA A 96 19.26 0.00 -18.47
CA ALA A 96 18.86 0.06 -19.86
C ALA A 96 19.92 0.74 -20.75
N GLN A 97 20.46 -0.02 -21.71
CA GLN A 97 21.34 0.51 -22.74
C GLN A 97 20.53 1.04 -23.93
N GLY A 98 20.76 2.30 -24.28
CA GLY A 98 20.14 2.98 -25.42
C GLY A 98 18.88 3.77 -25.07
N THR A 99 18.71 4.90 -25.77
CA THR A 99 17.65 5.89 -25.52
C THR A 99 16.25 5.31 -25.72
N ALA A 100 16.06 4.42 -26.70
CA ALA A 100 14.76 3.78 -26.97
C ALA A 100 14.26 2.92 -25.79
N LYS A 101 15.14 2.10 -25.17
CA LYS A 101 14.77 1.27 -24.01
C LYS A 101 14.44 2.13 -22.78
N LYS A 102 15.21 3.20 -22.57
CA LYS A 102 14.94 4.18 -21.50
C LYS A 102 13.59 4.86 -21.67
N TRP A 103 13.23 5.24 -22.89
CA TRP A 103 11.89 5.74 -23.21
C TRP A 103 10.81 4.70 -22.97
N GLY A 104 11.04 3.44 -23.35
CA GLY A 104 10.11 2.34 -23.07
C GLY A 104 9.81 2.21 -21.57
N ILE A 105 10.85 2.21 -20.73
CA ILE A 105 10.70 2.16 -19.26
C ILE A 105 9.99 3.42 -18.74
N ALA A 106 10.32 4.60 -19.25
CA ALA A 106 9.64 5.82 -18.84
C ALA A 106 8.14 5.79 -19.19
N LEU A 107 7.78 5.22 -20.34
CA LEU A 107 6.38 5.10 -20.76
C LEU A 107 5.58 4.16 -19.85
N THR A 108 6.20 3.10 -19.32
CA THR A 108 5.52 2.18 -18.38
C THR A 108 5.23 2.80 -17.02
N LEU A 109 5.81 3.97 -16.68
CA LEU A 109 5.44 4.70 -15.47
C LEU A 109 3.96 5.09 -15.46
N VAL A 110 3.38 5.40 -16.62
CA VAL A 110 1.96 5.80 -16.71
C VAL A 110 1.02 4.67 -16.26
N PRO A 111 1.06 3.45 -16.84
CA PRO A 111 0.23 2.36 -16.34
C PRO A 111 0.58 1.95 -14.91
N ALA A 112 1.85 2.02 -14.49
CA ALA A 112 2.22 1.73 -13.11
C ALA A 112 1.64 2.73 -12.10
N ALA A 113 1.64 4.03 -12.44
CA ALA A 113 1.00 5.07 -11.64
C ALA A 113 -0.53 4.86 -11.58
N GLY A 114 -1.16 4.43 -12.69
CA GLY A 114 -2.57 4.04 -12.72
C GLY A 114 -2.87 2.90 -11.75
N VAL A 115 -2.08 1.82 -11.78
CA VAL A 115 -2.23 0.70 -10.82
C VAL A 115 -2.03 1.17 -9.39
N TYR A 116 -0.99 1.96 -9.12
CA TYR A 116 -0.73 2.51 -7.78
C TYR A 116 -1.93 3.34 -7.28
N ALA A 117 -2.48 4.22 -8.11
CA ALA A 117 -3.66 5.03 -7.79
C ALA A 117 -4.90 4.16 -7.52
N CYS A 118 -5.13 3.11 -8.31
CA CYS A 118 -6.21 2.16 -8.07
C CYS A 118 -6.06 1.45 -6.71
N LEU A 119 -4.85 1.00 -6.36
CA LEU A 119 -4.58 0.36 -5.08
C LEU A 119 -4.78 1.35 -3.91
N PHE A 120 -4.29 2.58 -4.06
CA PHE A 120 -4.46 3.67 -3.10
C PHE A 120 -5.94 3.95 -2.85
N PHE A 121 -6.72 4.14 -3.91
CA PHE A 121 -8.16 4.36 -3.82
C PHE A 121 -8.88 3.18 -3.18
N THR A 122 -8.55 1.95 -3.59
CA THR A 122 -9.14 0.73 -3.01
C THR A 122 -8.88 0.64 -1.50
N PHE A 123 -7.69 1.05 -1.05
CA PHE A 123 -7.40 1.12 0.38
C PHE A 123 -8.20 2.21 1.08
N SER A 124 -8.34 3.40 0.49
CA SER A 124 -9.15 4.50 1.05
C SER A 124 -10.61 4.11 1.26
N MET A 125 -11.15 3.20 0.47
CA MET A 125 -12.53 2.70 0.65
C MET A 125 -12.75 2.02 2.01
N TYR A 126 -11.70 1.64 2.75
CA TYR A 126 -11.85 1.21 4.14
C TYR A 126 -12.36 2.31 5.06
N GLY A 127 -12.20 3.58 4.70
CA GLY A 127 -12.66 4.76 5.43
C GLY A 127 -14.04 5.24 4.99
N TYR A 128 -14.57 4.72 3.88
CA TYR A 128 -15.76 5.28 3.23
C TYR A 128 -17.01 5.28 4.11
N ARG A 129 -17.71 6.42 4.15
CA ARG A 129 -19.05 6.60 4.73
C ARG A 129 -20.10 6.49 3.60
N PRO A 130 -20.96 5.45 3.59
CA PRO A 130 -21.99 5.24 2.58
C PRO A 130 -23.17 6.21 2.71
#